data_AF-A0A831YM23-F1
#
_entry.id   AF-A0A831YM23-F1
#
_cell.length_a   1.000
_cell.length_b   1.000
_cell.length_c   1.000
_cell.angle_alpha   90.00
_cell.angle_beta   90.00
_cell.angle_gamma   90.00
#
_symmetry.space_group_name_H-M   'P 1'
#
loop_
_entity.id
_entity.type
_entity.pdbx_description
1 polymer ?
#
loop_
_entity_poly.entity_id
_entity_poly.type
_entity_poly.pdbx_seq_one_letter_code
_entity_poly.pdbx_strand_id
1 'polypeptide(L)'
;MRDRAVIRHRLSQYSALWLGGFLLVLIVAAGASLVAGLDLIDVADLVLPAAFVLLGGAMAYGVGATAISRAGLATKSLVTALGLVLLLPLLWAPVLAVLVTAAIGGSVIEYSTAYAGFRIVVSQIIYPLVSLFTESPLATAVWSIFQVAASVIGFLASMVQVWKALRGFLYGDDGDGDVQAA
;
A
#
# COMPACT_ATOMS: atom_id res chain seq x y z
N MET A 1 9.56 -18.91 -18.18
CA MET A 1 8.07 -18.84 -17.97
C MET A 1 7.69 -18.77 -16.48
N ARG A 2 8.41 -19.42 -15.55
CA ARG A 2 8.16 -19.36 -14.09
C ARG A 2 8.25 -17.95 -13.48
N ASP A 3 9.15 -17.08 -13.95
CA ASP A 3 9.35 -15.75 -13.34
C ASP A 3 8.14 -14.81 -13.52
N ARG A 4 7.49 -14.83 -14.70
CA ARG A 4 6.30 -13.99 -14.95
C ARG A 4 5.13 -14.37 -14.03
N ALA A 5 4.98 -15.65 -13.71
CA ALA A 5 3.93 -16.13 -12.81
C ALA A 5 4.17 -15.66 -11.37
N VAL A 6 5.42 -15.74 -10.89
CA VAL A 6 5.80 -15.24 -9.56
C VAL A 6 5.59 -13.73 -9.44
N ILE A 7 6.02 -12.95 -10.45
CA ILE A 7 5.82 -11.50 -10.47
C ILE A 7 4.33 -11.15 -10.45
N ARG A 8 3.53 -11.80 -11.29
CA ARG A 8 2.08 -11.56 -11.34
C ARG A 8 1.39 -11.89 -10.01
N HIS A 9 1.81 -12.99 -9.37
CA HIS A 9 1.28 -13.38 -8.08
C HIS A 9 1.63 -12.36 -6.98
N ARG A 10 2.90 -11.92 -6.91
CA ARG A 10 3.33 -10.89 -5.94
C ARG A 10 2.67 -9.53 -6.17
N LEU A 11 2.51 -9.11 -7.42
CA LEU A 11 1.75 -7.90 -7.76
C LEU A 11 0.29 -8.01 -7.31
N SER A 12 -0.35 -9.17 -7.50
CA SER A 12 -1.72 -9.38 -7.03
C SER A 12 -1.83 -9.34 -5.50
N GLN A 13 -0.87 -9.91 -4.78
CA GLN A 13 -0.81 -9.83 -3.31
C GLN A 13 -0.62 -8.39 -2.83
N TYR A 14 0.29 -7.66 -3.48
CA TYR A 14 0.48 -6.24 -3.21
C TYR A 14 -0.82 -5.45 -3.43
N SER A 15 -1.49 -5.64 -4.57
CA SER A 15 -2.78 -4.99 -4.85
C SER A 15 -3.82 -5.29 -3.78
N ALA A 16 -3.90 -6.54 -3.33
CA ALA A 16 -4.83 -6.96 -2.29
C ALA A 16 -4.51 -6.33 -0.93
N LEU A 17 -3.22 -6.27 -0.55
CA LEU A 17 -2.78 -5.61 0.68
C LEU A 17 -3.03 -4.11 0.64
N TRP A 18 -2.78 -3.47 -0.50
CA TRP A 18 -3.02 -2.04 -0.69
C TRP A 18 -4.51 -1.72 -0.55
N LEU A 19 -5.37 -2.43 -1.28
CA LEU A 19 -6.82 -2.23 -1.25
C LEU A 19 -7.41 -2.58 0.12
N GLY A 20 -6.99 -3.72 0.70
CA GLY A 20 -7.45 -4.15 2.01
C GLY A 20 -7.04 -3.18 3.12
N GLY A 21 -5.79 -2.71 3.11
CA GLY A 21 -5.29 -1.71 4.04
C GLY A 21 -6.01 -0.37 3.90
N PHE A 22 -6.22 0.09 2.66
CA PHE A 22 -7.00 1.30 2.38
C PHE A 22 -8.43 1.19 2.92
N LEU A 23 -9.18 0.16 2.53
CA LEU A 23 -10.59 0.01 2.91
C LEU A 23 -10.76 -0.19 4.42
N LEU A 24 -9.91 -1.00 5.05
CA LEU A 24 -9.98 -1.24 6.49
C LEU A 24 -9.76 0.07 7.26
N VAL A 25 -8.70 0.81 6.94
CA VAL A 25 -8.42 2.09 7.60
C VAL A 25 -9.51 3.12 7.29
N LEU A 26 -10.03 3.14 6.06
CA LEU A 26 -11.12 4.04 5.69
C LEU A 26 -12.38 3.78 6.54
N ILE A 27 -12.78 2.51 6.69
CA ILE A 27 -13.94 2.13 7.49
C ILE A 27 -13.73 2.50 8.96
N VAL A 28 -12.56 2.18 9.53
CA VAL A 28 -12.25 2.48 10.93
C VAL A 28 -12.20 3.98 11.18
N ALA A 29 -11.48 4.74 10.34
CA ALA A 29 -11.34 6.18 10.51
C ALA A 29 -12.66 6.92 10.29
N ALA A 30 -13.41 6.58 9.23
CA ALA A 30 -14.73 7.16 8.97
C ALA A 30 -15.75 6.79 10.05
N GLY A 31 -15.76 5.54 10.51
CA GLY A 31 -16.64 5.11 11.60
C GLY A 31 -16.33 5.83 12.92
N ALA A 32 -15.05 5.91 13.30
CA ALA A 32 -14.64 6.57 14.52
C ALA A 32 -14.90 8.08 14.48
N SER A 33 -14.52 8.76 13.39
CA SER A 33 -14.58 10.22 13.34
C SER A 33 -15.94 10.75 12.85
N LEU A 34 -16.47 10.25 11.74
CA LEU A 34 -17.69 10.79 11.14
C LEU A 34 -18.97 10.26 11.78
N VAL A 35 -18.95 9.03 12.30
CA VAL A 35 -20.14 8.41 12.92
C VAL A 35 -20.10 8.54 14.44
N ALA A 36 -18.99 8.19 15.08
CA ALA A 36 -18.85 8.28 16.54
C ALA A 36 -18.39 9.65 17.05
N GLY A 37 -17.99 10.57 16.16
CA GLY A 37 -17.64 11.94 16.52
C GLY A 37 -16.28 12.10 17.23
N LEU A 38 -15.38 11.12 17.11
CA LEU A 38 -14.03 11.22 17.68
C LEU A 38 -13.16 12.18 16.85
N ASP A 39 -12.20 12.83 17.52
CA ASP A 39 -11.22 13.69 16.85
C ASP A 39 -10.40 12.86 15.84
N LEU A 40 -10.41 13.30 14.58
CA LEU A 40 -9.71 12.58 13.52
C LEU A 40 -8.20 12.53 13.74
N ILE A 41 -7.62 13.53 14.42
CA ILE A 41 -6.19 13.58 14.74
C ILE A 41 -5.84 12.44 15.69
N ASP A 42 -6.62 12.26 16.76
CA ASP A 42 -6.43 11.18 17.73
C ASP A 42 -6.63 9.80 17.08
N VAL A 43 -7.66 9.69 16.24
CA VAL A 43 -7.92 8.46 15.47
C VAL A 43 -6.75 8.15 14.52
N ALA A 44 -6.22 9.15 13.82
CA ALA A 44 -5.09 9.00 12.91
C ALA A 44 -3.82 8.57 13.66
N ASP A 45 -3.55 9.16 14.82
CA ASP A 45 -2.39 8.86 15.66
C ASP A 45 -2.44 7.45 16.26
N LEU A 46 -3.63 6.86 16.38
CA LEU A 46 -3.81 5.46 16.76
C LEU A 46 -3.73 4.49 15.56
N VAL A 47 -4.48 4.79 14.50
CA VAL A 47 -4.73 3.84 13.41
C VAL A 47 -3.54 3.77 12.43
N LEU A 48 -2.89 4.90 12.13
CA LEU A 48 -1.78 4.91 11.18
C LEU A 48 -0.58 4.08 11.66
N PRO A 49 -0.07 4.20 12.90
CA PRO A 49 1.03 3.36 13.36
C PRO A 49 0.68 1.88 13.33
N ALA A 50 -0.54 1.51 13.76
CA ALA A 50 -1.01 0.13 13.71
C ALA A 50 -1.04 -0.41 12.27
N ALA A 51 -1.58 0.37 11.33
CA ALA A 51 -1.60 0.01 9.92
C ALA A 51 -0.19 -0.13 9.33
N PHE A 52 0.74 0.76 9.67
CA PHE A 52 2.13 0.69 9.22
C PHE A 52 2.84 -0.57 9.73
N VAL A 53 2.65 -0.93 11.00
CA VAL A 53 3.22 -2.15 11.58
C VAL A 53 2.65 -3.40 10.90
N LEU A 54 1.33 -3.45 10.69
CA LEU A 54 0.68 -4.60 10.06
C LEU A 54 1.07 -4.76 8.58
N LEU A 55 1.02 -3.68 7.79
CA LEU A 55 1.37 -3.71 6.36
C LEU A 55 2.88 -3.92 6.16
N GLY A 56 3.71 -3.24 6.94
CA GLY A 56 5.15 -3.42 6.93
C GLY A 56 5.54 -4.86 7.32
N GLY A 57 4.92 -5.40 8.37
CA GLY A 57 5.09 -6.79 8.80
C GLY A 57 4.65 -7.80 7.74
N ALA A 58 3.50 -7.58 7.10
CA ALA A 58 3.02 -8.44 6.01
C ALA A 58 3.99 -8.44 4.81
N MET A 59 4.52 -7.27 4.43
CA MET A 59 5.54 -7.16 3.38
C MET A 59 6.84 -7.86 3.77
N ALA A 60 7.35 -7.60 4.98
CA ALA A 60 8.56 -8.21 5.50
C ALA A 60 8.45 -9.74 5.57
N TYR A 61 7.29 -10.26 6.00
CA TYR A 61 7.00 -11.69 5.99
C TYR A 61 7.00 -12.25 4.55
N GLY A 62 6.33 -11.59 3.60
CA GLY A 62 6.28 -12.04 2.20
C GLY A 62 7.65 -12.10 1.53
N VAL A 63 8.49 -11.09 1.77
CA VAL A 63 9.87 -11.03 1.28
C VAL A 63 10.75 -12.07 2.01
N GLY A 64 10.68 -12.13 3.35
CA GLY A 64 11.46 -13.05 4.17
C GLY A 64 11.17 -14.53 3.87
N ALA A 65 9.89 -14.88 3.71
CA ALA A 65 9.49 -16.21 3.29
C ALA A 65 10.07 -16.58 1.92
N THR A 66 10.15 -15.61 0.99
CA THR A 66 10.80 -15.82 -0.31
C THR A 66 12.31 -16.00 -0.17
N ALA A 67 12.96 -15.25 0.71
CA ALA A 67 14.40 -15.33 0.95
C ALA A 67 14.83 -16.71 1.49
N ILE A 68 14.02 -17.32 2.37
CA ILE A 68 14.29 -18.64 2.97
C ILE A 68 13.85 -19.79 2.04
N SER A 69 12.99 -19.52 1.06
CA SER A 69 12.54 -20.55 0.11
C SER A 69 13.68 -21.12 -0.75
N ARG A 70 13.44 -22.29 -1.37
CA ARG A 70 14.34 -22.91 -2.36
C ARG A 70 14.36 -22.22 -3.73
N ALA A 71 13.77 -21.02 -3.85
CA ALA A 71 13.77 -20.26 -5.09
C ALA A 71 15.21 -19.88 -5.52
N GLY A 72 15.41 -19.70 -6.83
CA GLY A 72 16.70 -19.25 -7.37
C GLY A 72 17.07 -17.85 -6.87
N LEU A 73 18.37 -17.54 -6.85
CA LEU A 73 18.89 -16.24 -6.38
C LEU A 73 18.26 -15.06 -7.13
N ALA A 74 18.06 -15.21 -8.45
CA ALA A 74 17.39 -14.21 -9.29
C ALA A 74 15.94 -13.91 -8.87
N THR A 75 15.18 -14.94 -8.45
CA THR A 75 13.82 -14.73 -7.95
C THR A 75 13.82 -14.03 -6.60
N LYS A 76 14.77 -14.38 -5.72
CA LYS A 76 14.92 -13.74 -4.41
C LYS A 76 15.25 -12.26 -4.57
N SER A 77 16.26 -11.92 -5.38
CA SER A 77 16.66 -10.54 -5.61
C SER A 77 15.52 -9.73 -6.23
N LEU A 78 14.79 -10.30 -7.19
CA LEU A 78 13.66 -9.64 -7.83
C LEU A 78 12.51 -9.37 -6.86
N VAL A 79 12.12 -10.34 -6.03
CA VAL A 79 11.04 -10.17 -5.05
C VAL A 79 11.44 -9.17 -3.97
N THR A 80 12.69 -9.19 -3.50
CA THR A 80 13.19 -8.19 -2.56
C THR A 80 13.20 -6.80 -3.17
N ALA A 81 13.70 -6.63 -4.40
CA ALA A 81 13.70 -5.36 -5.09
C ALA A 81 12.27 -4.83 -5.29
N LEU A 82 11.34 -5.70 -5.69
CA LEU A 82 9.93 -5.35 -5.84
C LEU A 82 9.31 -4.94 -4.49
N GLY A 83 9.60 -5.68 -3.42
CA GLY A 83 9.14 -5.35 -2.07
C GLY A 83 9.65 -3.98 -1.61
N LEU A 84 10.92 -3.66 -1.85
CA LEU A 84 11.50 -2.36 -1.50
C LEU A 84 10.83 -1.21 -2.26
N VAL A 85 10.65 -1.36 -3.58
CA VAL A 85 10.02 -0.35 -4.44
C VAL A 85 8.55 -0.13 -4.06
N LEU A 86 7.84 -1.21 -3.73
CA LEU A 86 6.40 -1.17 -3.46
C LEU A 86 6.06 -0.89 -1.99
N LEU A 87 7.00 -1.00 -1.05
CA LEU A 87 6.73 -0.77 0.37
C LEU A 87 6.19 0.64 0.62
N LEU A 88 6.82 1.65 0.05
CA LEU A 88 6.41 3.03 0.27
C LEU A 88 5.00 3.32 -0.30
N PRO A 89 4.70 2.96 -1.56
CA PRO A 89 3.33 2.96 -2.08
C PRO A 89 2.32 2.14 -1.25
N LEU A 90 2.74 1.02 -0.64
CA LEU A 90 1.87 0.23 0.25
C LEU A 90 1.46 1.03 1.49
N LEU A 91 2.44 1.64 2.16
CA LEU A 91 2.22 2.42 3.38
C LEU A 91 1.43 3.71 3.09
N TRP A 92 1.38 4.17 1.84
CA TRP A 92 0.52 5.28 1.44
C TRP A 92 -0.98 4.95 1.52
N ALA A 93 -1.38 3.68 1.36
CA ALA A 93 -2.78 3.26 1.39
C ALA A 93 -3.56 3.72 2.65
N PRO A 94 -3.10 3.44 3.89
CA PRO A 94 -3.79 3.89 5.10
C PRO A 94 -3.76 5.43 5.25
N VAL A 95 -2.70 6.10 4.80
CA VAL A 95 -2.62 7.57 4.85
C VAL A 95 -3.66 8.19 3.92
N LEU A 96 -3.79 7.66 2.70
CA LEU A 96 -4.81 8.10 1.75
C LEU A 96 -6.22 7.89 2.29
N ALA A 97 -6.47 6.78 2.99
CA ALA A 97 -7.75 6.53 3.64
C ALA A 97 -8.09 7.62 4.68
N VAL A 98 -7.15 7.95 5.56
CA VAL A 98 -7.32 9.03 6.56
C VAL A 98 -7.50 10.39 5.90
N LEU A 99 -6.75 10.69 4.83
CA LEU A 99 -6.92 11.91 4.04
C LEU A 99 -8.32 12.03 3.42
N VAL A 100 -8.84 10.92 2.90
CA VAL A 100 -10.22 10.86 2.36
C VAL A 100 -11.23 11.13 3.48
N THR A 101 -11.07 10.49 4.65
CA THR A 101 -11.93 10.76 5.81
C THR A 101 -11.88 12.23 6.22
N ALA A 102 -10.68 12.83 6.26
CA ALA A 102 -10.49 14.24 6.60
C ALA A 102 -11.16 15.18 5.61
N ALA A 103 -11.00 14.90 4.31
CA ALA A 103 -11.63 15.69 3.26
C ALA A 103 -13.16 15.67 3.37
N ILE A 104 -13.75 14.50 3.71
CA ILE A 104 -15.20 14.37 3.94
C ILE A 104 -15.63 15.11 5.21
N GLY A 105 -14.84 14.99 6.29
CA GLY A 105 -15.11 15.63 7.57
C GLY A 105 -14.77 17.12 7.65
N GLY A 106 -14.23 17.72 6.59
CA GLY A 106 -13.74 19.11 6.58
C GLY A 106 -12.57 19.35 7.55
N SER A 107 -11.80 18.31 7.87
CA SER A 107 -10.72 18.31 8.85
C SER A 107 -9.34 18.37 8.18
N VAL A 108 -8.33 18.77 8.95
CA VAL A 108 -6.94 18.92 8.50
C VAL A 108 -6.08 17.96 9.31
N ILE A 109 -5.38 17.03 8.66
CA ILE A 109 -4.63 15.95 9.34
C ILE A 109 -3.18 16.33 9.65
N GLU A 110 -2.75 17.51 9.22
CA GLU A 110 -1.38 18.00 9.31
C GLU A 110 -0.86 18.11 10.74
N TYR A 111 -1.78 18.12 11.73
CA TYR A 111 -1.46 18.12 13.15
C TYR A 111 -1.29 16.72 13.76
N SER A 112 -1.63 15.64 13.03
CA SER A 112 -1.36 14.26 13.46
C SER A 112 0.14 14.01 13.54
N THR A 113 0.60 13.53 14.69
CA THR A 113 2.01 13.16 14.91
C THR A 113 2.42 11.99 14.04
N ALA A 114 1.52 11.01 13.84
CA ALA A 114 1.77 9.85 12.99
C ALA A 114 1.90 10.22 11.50
N TYR A 115 1.00 11.09 11.00
CA TYR A 115 1.07 11.58 9.63
C TYR A 115 2.31 12.45 9.39
N ALA A 116 2.61 13.38 10.31
CA ALA A 116 3.80 14.22 10.23
C ALA A 116 5.08 13.36 10.25
N GLY A 117 5.15 12.38 11.15
CA GLY A 117 6.26 11.43 11.23
C GLY A 117 6.45 10.65 9.93
N PHE A 118 5.37 10.12 9.35
CA PHE A 118 5.41 9.47 8.04
C PHE A 118 5.99 10.39 6.97
N ARG A 119 5.46 11.62 6.85
CA ARG A 119 5.94 12.60 5.87
C ARG A 119 7.43 12.90 6.06
N ILE A 120 7.89 13.07 7.30
CA ILE A 120 9.31 13.31 7.60
C ILE A 120 10.19 12.15 7.14
N VAL A 121 9.84 10.92 7.51
CA VAL A 121 10.63 9.72 7.15
C VAL A 121 10.70 9.56 5.63
N VAL A 122 9.58 9.72 4.93
CA VAL A 122 9.55 9.62 3.48
C VAL A 122 10.36 10.73 2.83
N SER A 123 10.23 11.96 3.32
CA SER A 123 11.05 13.09 2.91
C SER A 123 12.55 12.77 3.06
N GLN A 124 12.99 12.24 4.20
CA GLN A 124 14.39 11.88 4.43
C GLN A 124 14.91 10.80 3.46
N ILE A 125 14.05 9.92 2.97
CA ILE A 125 14.42 8.91 1.96
C ILE A 125 14.49 9.53 0.56
N ILE A 126 13.52 10.38 0.21
CA ILE A 126 13.37 10.94 -1.12
C ILE A 126 14.38 12.07 -1.38
N TYR A 127 14.63 12.96 -0.41
CA TYR A 127 15.47 14.14 -0.62
C TYR A 127 16.88 13.82 -1.12
N PRO A 128 17.63 12.89 -0.50
CA PRO A 128 18.98 12.56 -0.97
C PRO A 128 18.99 12.07 -2.41
N LEU A 129 17.96 11.30 -2.81
CA LEU A 129 17.82 10.77 -4.16
C LEU A 129 17.58 11.89 -5.18
N VAL A 130 16.81 12.92 -4.83
CA VAL A 130 16.50 14.04 -5.72
C VAL A 130 17.63 15.06 -5.77
N SER A 131 18.35 15.28 -4.66
CA SER A 131 19.51 16.17 -4.63
C SER A 131 20.65 15.71 -5.54
N LEU A 132 20.69 14.41 -5.91
CA LEU A 132 21.61 13.88 -6.91
C LEU A 132 21.30 14.36 -8.34
N PHE A 133 20.07 14.85 -8.59
CA PHE A 133 19.61 15.21 -9.93
C PHE A 133 19.29 16.71 -10.10
N THR A 134 19.07 17.51 -9.04
CA THR A 134 18.83 18.98 -9.17
C THR A 134 18.98 19.76 -7.84
N GLU A 135 19.47 21.01 -7.89
CA GLU A 135 19.71 21.93 -6.74
C GLU A 135 18.52 22.85 -6.34
N SER A 136 17.26 22.39 -6.37
CA SER A 136 16.08 23.29 -6.25
C SER A 136 15.08 22.87 -5.15
N PRO A 137 14.18 23.74 -4.62
CA PRO A 137 13.29 23.43 -3.49
C PRO A 137 12.13 22.53 -3.94
N LEU A 138 12.47 21.27 -4.20
CA LEU A 138 11.63 20.25 -4.84
C LEU A 138 10.82 19.43 -3.84
N ALA A 139 11.08 19.59 -2.54
CA ALA A 139 10.35 19.08 -1.39
C ALA A 139 8.86 18.77 -1.61
N THR A 140 8.08 19.85 -1.72
CA THR A 140 6.63 19.77 -1.79
C THR A 140 6.17 19.22 -3.13
N ALA A 141 6.87 19.57 -4.22
CA ALA A 141 6.55 19.07 -5.56
C ALA A 141 6.73 17.56 -5.66
N VAL A 142 7.86 17.02 -5.16
CA VAL A 142 8.15 15.59 -5.17
C VAL A 142 7.18 14.83 -4.29
N TRP A 143 6.84 15.40 -3.12
CA TRP A 143 5.80 14.86 -2.27
C TRP A 143 4.47 14.73 -3.01
N SER A 144 3.99 15.81 -3.66
CA SER A 144 2.75 15.78 -4.44
C SER A 144 2.82 14.76 -5.59
N ILE A 145 3.95 14.69 -6.31
CA ILE A 145 4.13 13.72 -7.41
C ILE A 145 4.07 12.28 -6.88
N PHE A 146 4.74 12.00 -5.76
CA PHE A 146 4.70 10.70 -5.10
C PHE A 146 3.27 10.33 -4.72
N GLN A 147 2.54 11.24 -4.07
CA GLN A 147 1.15 11.01 -3.67
C GLN A 147 0.26 10.68 -4.87
N VAL A 148 0.38 11.43 -5.96
CA VAL A 148 -0.38 11.18 -7.20
C VAL A 148 -0.03 9.83 -7.79
N ALA A 149 1.27 9.54 -7.96
CA ALA A 149 1.72 8.28 -8.55
C ALA A 149 1.28 7.07 -7.72
N ALA A 150 1.47 7.12 -6.40
CA ALA A 150 1.07 6.05 -5.48
C ALA A 150 -0.45 5.83 -5.50
N SER A 151 -1.23 6.91 -5.55
CA SER A 151 -2.69 6.83 -5.59
C SER A 151 -3.19 6.27 -6.92
N VAL A 152 -2.63 6.69 -8.06
CA VAL A 152 -2.97 6.16 -9.39
C VAL A 152 -2.63 4.67 -9.49
N ILE A 153 -1.42 4.29 -9.06
CA ILE A 153 -0.98 2.89 -9.08
C ILE A 153 -1.88 2.05 -8.15
N GLY A 154 -2.16 2.55 -6.95
CA GLY A 154 -3.06 1.91 -5.99
C GLY A 154 -4.48 1.74 -6.52
N PHE A 155 -5.02 2.76 -7.19
CA PHE A 155 -6.33 2.74 -7.83
C PHE A 155 -6.40 1.69 -8.95
N LEU A 156 -5.43 1.68 -9.87
CA LEU A 156 -5.38 0.70 -10.96
C LEU A 156 -5.23 -0.73 -10.42
N ALA A 157 -4.35 -0.91 -9.43
CA ALA A 157 -4.17 -2.17 -8.72
C ALA A 157 -5.48 -2.67 -8.10
N SER A 158 -6.23 -1.76 -7.50
CA SER A 158 -7.53 -2.02 -6.87
C SER A 158 -8.59 -2.36 -7.91
N MET A 159 -8.69 -1.64 -9.02
CA MET A 159 -9.62 -1.95 -10.11
C MET A 159 -9.42 -3.37 -10.64
N VAL A 160 -8.17 -3.78 -10.85
CA VAL A 160 -7.85 -5.14 -11.31
C VAL A 160 -8.30 -6.17 -10.27
N GLN A 161 -8.09 -5.89 -8.98
CA GLN A 161 -8.46 -6.80 -7.90
C GLN A 161 -9.99 -6.90 -7.73
N VAL A 162 -10.70 -5.78 -7.75
CA VAL A 162 -12.16 -5.72 -7.71
C VAL A 162 -12.76 -6.45 -8.91
N TRP A 163 -12.22 -6.24 -10.11
CA TRP A 163 -12.67 -6.95 -11.30
C TRP A 163 -12.50 -8.47 -11.19
N LYS A 164 -11.38 -8.95 -10.65
CA LYS A 164 -11.19 -10.39 -10.38
C LYS A 164 -12.20 -10.92 -9.37
N ALA A 165 -12.41 -10.21 -8.26
CA ALA A 165 -13.38 -10.60 -7.23
C ALA A 165 -14.81 -10.63 -7.79
N LEU A 166 -15.17 -9.61 -8.56
CA LEU A 166 -16.47 -9.52 -9.23
C LEU A 166 -16.65 -10.64 -10.25
N ARG A 167 -15.62 -10.96 -11.03
CA ARG A 167 -15.67 -12.09 -11.96
C ARG A 167 -15.87 -13.41 -11.23
N GLY A 168 -15.13 -13.66 -10.16
CA GLY A 168 -15.31 -14.88 -9.35
C GLY A 168 -16.70 -14.98 -8.72
N PHE A 169 -17.29 -13.84 -8.34
CA PHE A 169 -18.65 -13.80 -7.82
C PHE A 169 -19.73 -14.01 -8.91
N LEU A 170 -19.58 -13.38 -10.08
CA LEU A 170 -20.58 -13.39 -11.15
C LEU A 170 -20.54 -14.66 -12.01
N TYR A 171 -19.36 -15.19 -12.28
CA TYR A 171 -19.18 -16.36 -13.15
C TYR A 171 -19.06 -17.66 -12.37
N GLY A 172 -19.05 -17.60 -11.04
CA GLY A 172 -18.71 -18.74 -10.21
C GLY A 172 -17.23 -19.06 -10.32
N ASP A 173 -16.70 -19.71 -9.30
CA ASP A 173 -15.41 -20.37 -9.35
C ASP A 173 -15.50 -21.45 -10.45
N ASP A 174 -15.06 -21.13 -11.67
CA ASP A 174 -14.64 -22.14 -12.63
C ASP A 174 -13.44 -22.83 -11.98
N GLY A 175 -13.74 -23.83 -11.17
CA GLY A 175 -12.76 -24.62 -10.48
C GLY A 175 -11.67 -25.05 -11.44
N ASP A 176 -10.44 -25.01 -10.95
CA ASP A 176 -9.35 -25.87 -11.43
C ASP A 176 -9.79 -27.35 -11.24
N GLY A 177 -10.76 -27.78 -12.04
CA GLY A 177 -10.92 -29.16 -12.46
C GLY A 177 -9.96 -29.38 -13.60
N ASP A 178 -9.07 -30.37 -13.41
CA ASP A 178 -8.13 -30.92 -14.41
C ASP A 178 -6.67 -30.44 -14.33
N VAL A 179 -6.09 -30.52 -13.13
CA VAL A 179 -4.71 -31.05 -13.00
C VAL A 179 -4.73 -32.20 -11.99
N GLN A 180 -5.56 -33.20 -12.26
CA GLN A 180 -5.48 -34.52 -11.64
C GLN A 180 -6.15 -35.59 -12.51
N ALA A 181 -5.70 -35.71 -13.76
CA ALA A 181 -5.83 -36.94 -14.55
C ALA A 181 -4.81 -36.92 -15.69
N ALA A 182 -4.08 -38.04 -15.80
CA ALA A 182 -3.00 -38.39 -16.74
C ALA A 182 -1.58 -37.92 -16.37
#